data_AF-A0A379WPW7-F1
#
_entry.id   AF-A0A379WPW7-F1
#
_cell.length_a   1.000
_cell.length_b   1.000
_cell.length_c   1.000
_cell.angle_alpha   90.00
_cell.angle_beta   90.00
_cell.angle_gamma   90.00
#
_symmetry.space_group_name_H-M   'P 1'
#
loop_
_entity.id
_entity.type
_entity.pdbx_description
1 polymer ?
#
loop_
_entity_poly.entity_id
_entity_poly.type
_entity_poly.pdbx_seq_one_letter_code
_entity_poly.pdbx_strand_id
1 'polypeptide(L)'
;MAINGNGNTITNQGKMTGVSDGLLISGNNNIVTTSGGEISGKMVSASVKAAATDNAKSGSKITTTSTGISIAGGNNQVTTESGSAIVAKDNGILINSGANNVTNGGSITATGSSISYGIQYNSGRSGTITNTGTITTTGKGAGDASVYAHGGAVTINNSGTMDSSVFGVYVTTGHTLNNLAGGSITANTAVQLNGNNNTLANAGAILGDTDGVTISGSGNTLTSQGKITGGTNAVLINSGSKNNTITLNTGTEISGSITDDNNSASANNNLILDGRVRWAAASAA
;
A
#
# COMPACT_ATOMS: atom_id res chain seq x y z
N MET A 1 0.45 15.55 23.46
CA MET A 1 -0.07 14.97 24.72
C MET A 1 0.46 13.56 24.86
N ALA A 2 0.90 13.13 26.06
CA ALA A 2 1.37 11.76 26.30
C ALA A 2 0.35 10.99 27.16
N ILE A 3 -0.13 9.84 26.70
CA ILE A 3 -1.03 8.95 27.46
C ILE A 3 -0.31 7.64 27.71
N ASN A 4 -0.15 7.29 28.99
CA ASN A 4 0.54 6.08 29.44
C ASN A 4 -0.46 5.17 30.18
N GLY A 5 -0.42 3.86 29.94
CA GLY A 5 -1.26 2.86 30.61
C GLY A 5 -2.03 1.97 29.62
N ASN A 6 -2.87 1.07 30.12
CA ASN A 6 -3.71 0.18 29.30
C ASN A 6 -5.20 0.53 29.52
N GLY A 7 -6.04 0.33 28.49
CA GLY A 7 -7.49 0.49 28.55
C GLY A 7 -8.00 1.92 28.36
N ASN A 8 -7.14 2.89 28.02
CA ASN A 8 -7.60 4.26 27.78
C ASN A 8 -8.36 4.34 26.46
N THR A 9 -9.48 5.07 26.44
CA THR A 9 -10.17 5.45 25.19
C THR A 9 -10.06 6.96 25.02
N ILE A 10 -9.46 7.41 23.92
CA ILE A 10 -9.26 8.83 23.63
C ILE A 10 -10.28 9.24 22.59
N THR A 11 -11.28 10.01 22.98
CA THR A 11 -12.27 10.57 22.04
C THR A 11 -11.94 12.03 21.76
N ASN A 12 -11.47 12.33 20.56
CA ASN A 12 -11.21 13.71 20.15
C ASN A 12 -12.34 14.24 19.25
N GLN A 13 -13.09 15.22 19.76
CA GLN A 13 -14.17 15.91 19.03
C GLN A 13 -13.80 17.36 18.63
N GLY A 14 -12.56 17.79 18.90
CA GLY A 14 -12.06 19.15 18.62
C GLY A 14 -10.66 19.14 18.02
N LYS A 15 -9.91 20.25 18.12
CA LYS A 15 -8.54 20.35 17.60
C LYS A 15 -7.50 20.07 18.68
N MET A 16 -6.63 19.08 18.45
CA MET A 16 -5.46 18.75 19.25
C MET A 16 -4.21 19.10 18.43
N THR A 17 -3.32 19.93 18.97
CA THR A 17 -2.08 20.34 18.27
C THR A 17 -0.88 20.14 19.20
N GLY A 18 0.13 19.40 18.75
CA GLY A 18 1.40 19.19 19.46
C GLY A 18 2.58 19.70 18.63
N VAL A 19 3.60 20.25 19.28
CA VAL A 19 4.75 20.90 18.61
C VAL A 19 5.83 19.88 18.20
N SER A 20 5.97 18.76 18.93
CA SER A 20 6.86 17.63 18.61
C SER A 20 6.06 16.39 18.21
N ASP A 21 5.26 15.86 19.13
CA ASP A 21 4.31 14.79 18.84
C ASP A 21 2.89 15.31 19.10
N GLY A 22 1.98 15.16 18.13
CA GLY A 22 0.56 15.53 18.29
C GLY A 22 -0.07 14.72 19.43
N LEU A 23 0.03 13.39 19.35
CA LEU A 23 -0.44 12.45 20.36
C LEU A 23 0.56 11.29 20.48
N LEU A 24 1.16 11.14 21.67
CA LEU A 24 2.03 10.02 22.05
C LEU A 24 1.26 9.07 22.97
N ILE A 25 1.10 7.79 22.62
CA ILE A 25 0.36 6.82 23.44
C ILE A 25 1.21 5.59 23.69
N SER A 26 1.36 5.16 24.94
CA SER A 26 2.06 3.91 25.30
C SER A 26 1.16 2.96 26.10
N GLY A 27 1.19 1.66 25.75
CA GLY A 27 0.29 0.60 26.26
C GLY A 27 -0.87 0.26 25.32
N ASN A 28 -1.84 -0.53 25.80
CA ASN A 28 -3.00 -1.01 25.04
C ASN A 28 -4.20 -0.05 25.12
N ASN A 29 -4.31 0.93 24.22
CA ASN A 29 -5.31 2.01 24.32
C ASN A 29 -6.05 2.23 23.01
N ASN A 30 -7.32 2.62 23.00
CA ASN A 30 -8.05 2.91 21.76
C ASN A 30 -8.09 4.40 21.46
N ILE A 31 -7.74 4.83 20.25
CA ILE A 31 -8.00 6.20 19.78
C ILE A 31 -9.28 6.21 18.96
N VAL A 32 -10.19 7.11 19.26
CA VAL A 32 -11.36 7.40 18.43
C VAL A 32 -11.34 8.89 18.10
N THR A 33 -10.92 9.26 16.89
CA THR A 33 -11.20 10.62 16.41
C THR A 33 -12.63 10.61 15.86
N THR A 34 -13.48 11.51 16.34
CA THR A 34 -14.87 11.63 15.89
C THR A 34 -15.00 12.74 14.86
N SER A 35 -16.12 12.78 14.14
CA SER A 35 -16.41 13.83 13.15
C SER A 35 -16.10 15.24 13.68
N GLY A 36 -15.28 16.00 12.94
CA GLY A 36 -14.82 17.34 13.34
C GLY A 36 -13.55 17.38 14.21
N GLY A 37 -13.07 16.22 14.68
CA GLY A 37 -11.83 16.10 15.44
C GLY A 37 -10.57 16.22 14.56
N GLU A 38 -9.68 17.16 14.88
CA GLU A 38 -8.37 17.34 14.24
C GLU A 38 -7.25 16.97 15.22
N ILE A 39 -6.28 16.15 14.81
CA ILE A 39 -5.02 15.97 15.57
C ILE A 39 -3.86 16.42 14.67
N SER A 40 -2.98 17.28 15.19
CA SER A 40 -1.82 17.78 14.46
C SER A 40 -0.52 17.78 15.26
N GLY A 41 0.63 17.57 14.61
CA GLY A 41 1.97 17.68 15.20
C GLY A 41 3.11 17.13 14.33
N LYS A 42 4.37 17.17 14.79
CA LYS A 42 5.52 16.72 13.96
C LYS A 42 5.53 15.21 13.72
N MET A 43 5.10 14.40 14.69
CA MET A 43 4.60 13.04 14.50
C MET A 43 3.30 12.87 15.28
N VAL A 44 2.33 12.08 14.83
CA VAL A 44 1.30 11.54 15.75
C VAL A 44 1.74 10.11 16.07
N SER A 45 2.61 10.01 17.06
CA SER A 45 3.14 8.74 17.55
C SER A 45 2.11 8.06 18.45
N ALA A 46 1.04 7.48 17.91
CA ALA A 46 0.36 6.42 18.66
C ALA A 46 1.34 5.24 18.80
N SER A 47 2.31 5.28 19.73
CA SER A 47 3.26 4.19 20.00
C SER A 47 2.52 3.04 20.68
N VAL A 48 1.55 2.49 19.97
CA VAL A 48 0.74 1.40 20.45
C VAL A 48 1.68 0.22 20.69
N LYS A 49 1.87 -0.09 21.97
CA LYS A 49 2.46 -1.34 22.40
C LYS A 49 1.29 -2.19 22.87
N ALA A 50 0.88 -3.08 21.97
CA ALA A 50 -0.14 -4.13 22.04
C ALA A 50 -1.61 -3.66 22.09
N ALA A 51 -2.47 -4.25 21.25
CA ALA A 51 -3.93 -4.19 21.27
C ALA A 51 -4.64 -2.80 21.27
N ALA A 52 -4.06 -1.74 20.65
CA ALA A 52 -4.87 -0.55 20.35
C ALA A 52 -5.70 -0.72 19.09
N THR A 53 -6.91 -0.19 19.13
CA THR A 53 -7.72 0.12 17.97
C THR A 53 -7.74 1.64 17.75
N ASP A 54 -7.14 2.12 16.67
CA ASP A 54 -7.23 3.51 16.24
C ASP A 54 -8.34 3.66 15.19
N ASN A 55 -9.49 4.20 15.57
CA ASN A 55 -10.63 4.46 14.71
C ASN A 55 -10.71 5.95 14.36
N ALA A 56 -10.30 6.33 13.15
CA ALA A 56 -10.60 7.65 12.62
C ALA A 56 -11.99 7.64 11.98
N LYS A 57 -12.99 8.25 12.64
CA LYS A 57 -14.37 8.27 12.13
C LYS A 57 -14.56 9.28 11.00
N SER A 58 -15.66 9.14 10.27
CA SER A 58 -16.04 10.07 9.21
C SER A 58 -15.95 11.55 9.63
N GLY A 59 -15.24 12.38 8.87
CA GLY A 59 -15.00 13.79 9.16
C GLY A 59 -13.84 14.08 10.13
N SER A 60 -13.09 13.07 10.56
CA SER A 60 -11.89 13.25 11.38
C SER A 60 -10.66 13.52 10.52
N LYS A 61 -9.72 14.34 11.02
CA LYS A 61 -8.47 14.66 10.30
C LYS A 61 -7.24 14.51 11.19
N ILE A 62 -6.25 13.74 10.74
CA ILE A 62 -4.91 13.69 11.33
C ILE A 62 -3.97 14.41 10.37
N THR A 63 -3.26 15.45 10.81
CA THR A 63 -2.30 16.21 9.98
C THR A 63 -0.93 16.27 10.63
N THR A 64 0.10 15.66 10.04
CA THR A 64 1.44 15.60 10.65
C THR A 64 2.53 16.09 9.72
N THR A 65 3.65 16.56 10.29
CA THR A 65 4.80 17.05 9.48
C THR A 65 5.83 15.96 9.19
N SER A 66 5.60 14.72 9.61
CA SER A 66 6.44 13.55 9.28
C SER A 66 5.57 12.29 9.16
N THR A 67 5.24 11.62 10.27
CA THR A 67 4.45 10.38 10.26
C THR A 67 3.08 10.57 10.92
N GLY A 68 2.02 10.15 10.21
CA GLY A 68 0.63 10.21 10.63
C GLY A 68 0.32 9.27 11.79
N ILE A 69 0.52 7.96 11.61
CA ILE A 69 0.38 6.96 12.68
C ILE A 69 1.63 6.09 12.69
N SER A 70 2.24 5.81 13.84
CA SER A 70 3.45 4.98 13.95
C SER A 70 3.28 3.84 14.94
N ILE A 71 3.30 2.60 14.46
CA ILE A 71 3.12 1.38 15.25
C ILE A 71 4.47 0.71 15.48
N ALA A 72 4.79 0.46 16.76
CA ALA A 72 6.04 -0.18 17.17
C ALA A 72 5.85 -1.57 17.81
N GLY A 73 4.61 -2.02 18.03
CA GLY A 73 4.26 -3.33 18.58
C GLY A 73 3.42 -4.17 17.61
N GLY A 74 2.96 -5.34 18.08
CA GLY A 74 2.06 -6.21 17.31
C GLY A 74 0.61 -6.21 17.81
N ASN A 75 -0.25 -6.84 17.03
CA ASN A 75 -1.68 -7.05 17.23
C ASN A 75 -2.49 -5.76 17.32
N ASN A 76 -2.17 -4.78 16.48
CA ASN A 76 -2.86 -3.49 16.44
C ASN A 76 -3.78 -3.42 15.22
N GLN A 77 -4.88 -2.68 15.37
CA GLN A 77 -5.86 -2.44 14.32
C GLN A 77 -5.97 -0.94 14.09
N VAL A 78 -5.66 -0.48 12.88
CA VAL A 78 -5.94 0.89 12.45
C VAL A 78 -7.13 0.85 11.51
N THR A 79 -8.11 1.70 11.74
CA THR A 79 -9.29 1.83 10.89
C THR A 79 -9.54 3.30 10.61
N THR A 80 -9.62 3.67 9.34
CA THR A 80 -10.10 4.98 8.90
C THR A 80 -11.46 4.77 8.22
N GLU A 81 -12.47 5.52 8.61
CA GLU A 81 -13.80 5.45 8.01
C GLU A 81 -13.88 6.37 6.79
N SER A 82 -14.87 6.12 5.93
CA SER A 82 -15.18 7.02 4.80
C SER A 82 -15.34 8.46 5.27
N GLY A 83 -14.69 9.39 4.56
CA GLY A 83 -14.68 10.82 4.91
C GLY A 83 -13.68 11.22 6.00
N SER A 84 -12.92 10.29 6.58
CA SER A 84 -11.75 10.64 7.41
C SER A 84 -10.51 10.90 6.55
N ALA A 85 -9.54 11.64 7.09
CA ALA A 85 -8.29 11.96 6.40
C ALA A 85 -7.07 11.83 7.31
N ILE A 86 -6.02 11.16 6.84
CA ILE A 86 -4.67 11.20 7.39
C ILE A 86 -3.80 11.92 6.37
N VAL A 87 -3.22 13.04 6.74
CA VAL A 87 -2.29 13.82 5.92
C VAL A 87 -0.96 13.85 6.64
N ALA A 88 0.08 13.35 6.00
CA ALA A 88 1.43 13.30 6.54
C ALA A 88 2.44 13.79 5.51
N LYS A 89 3.66 14.09 5.96
CA LYS A 89 4.74 14.42 5.05
C LYS A 89 5.39 13.12 4.55
N ASP A 90 5.95 12.32 5.44
CA ASP A 90 6.75 11.16 5.09
C ASP A 90 5.91 9.88 5.07
N ASN A 91 5.16 9.58 6.13
CA ASN A 91 4.38 8.33 6.21
C ASN A 91 2.95 8.61 6.66
N GLY A 92 1.95 8.16 5.92
CA GLY A 92 0.57 8.16 6.42
C GLY A 92 0.46 7.24 7.65
N ILE A 93 0.82 5.97 7.48
CA ILE A 93 0.90 4.97 8.54
C ILE A 93 2.22 4.20 8.42
N LEU A 94 3.00 4.12 9.51
CA LEU A 94 4.26 3.39 9.60
C LEU A 94 4.13 2.23 10.59
N ILE A 95 4.52 1.02 10.18
CA ILE A 95 4.49 -0.19 11.00
C ILE A 95 5.90 -0.79 11.07
N ASN A 96 6.51 -0.71 12.25
CA ASN A 96 7.91 -1.11 12.48
C ASN A 96 8.06 -2.50 13.13
N SER A 97 7.01 -3.12 13.64
CA SER A 97 7.12 -4.45 14.26
C SER A 97 5.77 -5.15 14.35
N GLY A 98 5.80 -6.45 14.65
CA GLY A 98 4.61 -7.23 15.01
C GLY A 98 3.65 -7.53 13.85
N ALA A 99 2.50 -8.12 14.20
CA ALA A 99 1.44 -8.44 13.26
C ALA A 99 0.28 -7.44 13.39
N ASN A 100 0.05 -6.58 12.40
CA ASN A 100 -0.88 -5.47 12.49
C ASN A 100 -1.79 -5.41 11.27
N ASN A 101 -2.99 -4.86 11.47
CA ASN A 101 -3.98 -4.72 10.44
C ASN A 101 -4.32 -3.24 10.24
N VAL A 102 -4.49 -2.84 8.98
CA VAL A 102 -4.93 -1.52 8.58
C VAL A 102 -6.15 -1.67 7.71
N THR A 103 -7.20 -0.90 8.00
CA THR A 103 -8.42 -0.80 7.19
C THR A 103 -8.61 0.65 6.82
N ASN A 104 -8.30 1.01 5.58
CA ASN A 104 -8.49 2.36 5.07
C ASN A 104 -9.80 2.48 4.29
N GLY A 105 -10.79 3.14 4.88
CA GLY A 105 -12.03 3.58 4.20
C GLY A 105 -12.05 5.07 3.88
N GLY A 106 -11.14 5.85 4.48
CA GLY A 106 -11.00 7.30 4.26
C GLY A 106 -9.92 7.66 3.24
N SER A 107 -9.25 8.79 3.46
CA SER A 107 -8.11 9.24 2.66
C SER A 107 -6.82 9.17 3.49
N ILE A 108 -5.77 8.60 2.93
CA ILE A 108 -4.41 8.66 3.47
C ILE A 108 -3.53 9.35 2.42
N THR A 109 -2.92 10.47 2.77
CA THR A 109 -2.08 11.26 1.89
C THR A 109 -0.69 11.46 2.50
N ALA A 110 0.37 11.11 1.77
CA ALA A 110 1.74 11.50 2.10
C ALA A 110 2.34 12.38 0.99
N THR A 111 2.93 13.52 1.35
CA THR A 111 3.32 14.59 0.39
C THR A 111 4.80 14.98 0.42
N GLY A 112 5.64 14.19 1.09
CA GLY A 112 7.04 14.51 1.38
C GLY A 112 7.90 14.56 0.13
N SER A 113 8.85 15.50 0.08
CA SER A 113 9.70 15.73 -1.10
C SER A 113 10.81 14.71 -1.32
N SER A 114 11.10 13.86 -0.31
CA SER A 114 12.09 12.79 -0.39
C SER A 114 11.36 11.49 -0.65
N ILE A 115 11.35 10.53 0.28
CA ILE A 115 10.60 9.28 0.14
C ILE A 115 9.41 9.33 1.07
N SER A 116 8.25 9.01 0.53
CA SER A 116 6.96 9.08 1.19
C SER A 116 6.13 7.83 0.93
N TYR A 117 5.46 7.36 1.97
CA TYR A 117 4.60 6.19 1.90
C TYR A 117 3.20 6.50 2.44
N GLY A 118 2.18 6.05 1.74
CA GLY A 118 0.82 6.08 2.30
C GLY A 118 0.76 5.15 3.52
N ILE A 119 1.11 3.89 3.29
CA ILE A 119 1.30 2.88 4.35
C ILE A 119 2.65 2.19 4.15
N GLN A 120 3.52 2.27 5.16
CA GLN A 120 4.79 1.57 5.21
C GLN A 120 4.73 0.43 6.23
N TYR A 121 4.78 -0.80 5.74
CA TYR A 121 5.11 -1.98 6.55
C TYR A 121 6.62 -2.17 6.45
N ASN A 122 7.39 -1.82 7.48
CA ASN A 122 8.85 -1.78 7.37
C ASN A 122 9.53 -3.05 7.89
N SER A 123 9.08 -3.58 9.04
CA SER A 123 9.72 -4.74 9.67
C SER A 123 8.76 -5.55 10.54
N GLY A 124 7.46 -5.53 10.19
CA GLY A 124 6.47 -6.39 10.85
C GLY A 124 6.62 -7.86 10.46
N ARG A 125 5.97 -8.74 11.23
CA ARG A 125 6.06 -10.20 11.05
C ARG A 125 5.04 -10.76 10.06
N SER A 126 3.85 -10.18 10.07
CA SER A 126 2.79 -10.41 9.08
C SER A 126 1.75 -9.30 9.20
N GLY A 127 0.73 -9.24 8.36
CA GLY A 127 -0.35 -8.27 8.55
C GLY A 127 -1.33 -8.23 7.39
N THR A 128 -2.41 -7.48 7.56
CA THR A 128 -3.39 -7.22 6.50
C THR A 128 -3.59 -5.73 6.29
N ILE A 129 -3.51 -5.27 5.05
CA ILE A 129 -3.91 -3.92 4.65
C ILE A 129 -5.16 -4.07 3.79
N THR A 130 -6.27 -3.48 4.19
CA THR A 130 -7.51 -3.46 3.41
C THR A 130 -7.81 -2.00 3.04
N ASN A 131 -7.74 -1.67 1.76
CA ASN A 131 -8.02 -0.35 1.24
C ASN A 131 -9.35 -0.36 0.46
N THR A 132 -10.35 0.34 0.98
CA THR A 132 -11.61 0.65 0.29
C THR A 132 -11.75 2.16 0.01
N GLY A 133 -10.87 2.99 0.59
CA GLY A 133 -10.81 4.43 0.39
C GLY A 133 -9.73 4.84 -0.61
N THR A 134 -9.07 5.96 -0.36
CA THR A 134 -7.99 6.50 -1.20
C THR A 134 -6.69 6.55 -0.43
N ILE A 135 -5.61 6.06 -1.05
CA ILE A 135 -4.24 6.28 -0.60
C ILE A 135 -3.53 7.05 -1.71
N THR A 136 -2.90 8.17 -1.36
CA THR A 136 -2.21 9.03 -2.31
C THR A 136 -0.82 9.39 -1.81
N THR A 137 0.19 9.23 -2.65
CA THR A 137 1.55 9.69 -2.40
C THR A 137 2.04 10.59 -3.52
N THR A 138 2.36 11.84 -3.19
CA THR A 138 2.80 12.83 -4.18
C THR A 138 4.26 13.23 -4.00
N GLY A 139 5.04 12.40 -3.30
CA GLY A 139 6.46 12.66 -3.16
C GLY A 139 7.17 12.68 -4.52
N LYS A 140 8.41 13.15 -4.52
CA LYS A 140 9.26 13.17 -5.72
C LYS A 140 10.50 12.28 -5.59
N GLY A 141 10.54 11.39 -4.60
CA GLY A 141 11.67 10.50 -4.40
C GLY A 141 11.46 9.18 -5.10
N ALA A 142 12.56 8.59 -5.54
CA ALA A 142 12.57 7.34 -6.31
C ALA A 142 11.97 6.11 -5.59
N GLY A 143 11.52 6.24 -4.34
CA GLY A 143 10.93 5.16 -3.55
C GLY A 143 9.47 5.40 -3.16
N ASP A 144 8.82 6.48 -3.61
CA ASP A 144 7.46 6.80 -3.17
C ASP A 144 6.47 5.67 -3.46
N ALA A 145 5.66 5.30 -2.47
CA ALA A 145 4.64 4.28 -2.68
C ALA A 145 3.34 4.50 -1.91
N SER A 146 2.19 4.23 -2.54
CA SER A 146 0.92 4.19 -1.78
C SER A 146 1.00 3.12 -0.69
N VAL A 147 1.49 1.93 -1.04
CA VAL A 147 1.83 0.89 -0.05
C VAL A 147 3.24 0.35 -0.30
N TYR A 148 4.07 0.41 0.73
CA TYR A 148 5.38 -0.24 0.77
C TYR A 148 5.36 -1.34 1.83
N ALA A 149 5.47 -2.60 1.42
CA ALA A 149 5.55 -3.74 2.32
C ALA A 149 6.94 -4.40 2.25
N HIS A 150 7.66 -4.27 3.36
CA HIS A 150 8.97 -4.81 3.63
C HIS A 150 8.93 -5.57 4.97
N GLY A 151 9.61 -6.71 5.03
CA GLY A 151 9.62 -7.59 6.20
C GLY A 151 8.81 -8.85 5.98
N GLY A 152 8.02 -9.26 6.97
CA GLY A 152 7.23 -10.49 6.91
C GLY A 152 5.99 -10.38 6.01
N ALA A 153 5.38 -11.52 5.70
CA ALA A 153 4.31 -11.63 4.71
C ALA A 153 3.08 -10.76 5.04
N VAL A 154 2.77 -9.82 4.16
CA VAL A 154 1.60 -8.93 4.26
C VAL A 154 0.61 -9.28 3.16
N THR A 155 -0.67 -9.35 3.52
CA THR A 155 -1.78 -9.41 2.56
C THR A 155 -2.34 -8.01 2.34
N ILE A 156 -2.35 -7.54 1.10
CA ILE A 156 -2.87 -6.23 0.71
C ILE A 156 -4.12 -6.48 -0.13
N ASN A 157 -5.28 -6.00 0.33
CA ASN A 157 -6.55 -6.08 -0.36
C ASN A 157 -6.95 -4.67 -0.79
N ASN A 158 -6.99 -4.41 -2.09
CA ASN A 158 -7.37 -3.12 -2.63
C ASN A 158 -8.71 -3.24 -3.38
N SER A 159 -9.73 -2.52 -2.94
CA SER A 159 -10.96 -2.26 -3.70
C SER A 159 -11.24 -0.77 -3.85
N GLY A 160 -10.34 0.09 -3.38
CA GLY A 160 -10.37 1.54 -3.53
C GLY A 160 -9.29 2.04 -4.48
N THR A 161 -8.78 3.25 -4.24
CA THR A 161 -7.75 3.88 -5.06
C THR A 161 -6.41 3.89 -4.33
N MET A 162 -5.35 3.49 -5.03
CA MET A 162 -3.95 3.72 -4.67
C MET A 162 -3.31 4.52 -5.80
N ASP A 163 -2.82 5.72 -5.50
CA ASP A 163 -2.29 6.66 -6.47
C ASP A 163 -0.93 7.19 -5.99
N SER A 164 0.12 7.00 -6.79
CA SER A 164 1.48 7.36 -6.40
C SER A 164 2.30 7.89 -7.56
N SER A 165 3.25 8.77 -7.29
CA SER A 165 4.19 9.27 -8.29
C SER A 165 5.17 8.21 -8.81
N VAL A 166 5.57 7.21 -8.00
CA VAL A 166 6.57 6.21 -8.38
C VAL A 166 5.98 4.81 -8.37
N PHE A 167 5.64 4.26 -7.19
CA PHE A 167 5.07 2.93 -7.06
C PHE A 167 3.65 2.98 -6.52
N GLY A 168 2.69 2.30 -7.14
CA GLY A 168 1.38 2.14 -6.51
C GLY A 168 1.52 1.21 -5.30
N VAL A 169 2.00 0.00 -5.55
CA VAL A 169 2.36 -0.97 -4.52
C VAL A 169 3.77 -1.49 -4.74
N TYR A 170 4.58 -1.49 -3.70
CA TYR A 170 5.92 -2.07 -3.69
C TYR A 170 6.00 -3.13 -2.58
N VAL A 171 6.31 -4.38 -2.92
CA VAL A 171 6.44 -5.48 -1.95
C VAL A 171 7.77 -6.20 -2.09
N THR A 172 8.28 -6.78 -0.99
CA THR A 172 9.52 -7.56 -1.04
C THR A 172 9.33 -9.05 -1.26
N THR A 173 9.44 -9.90 -0.24
CA THR A 173 9.39 -11.37 -0.40
C THR A 173 8.21 -11.96 0.35
N GLY A 174 7.43 -12.81 -0.33
CA GLY A 174 6.36 -13.60 0.30
C GLY A 174 5.07 -12.83 0.57
N HIS A 175 4.83 -11.68 -0.07
CA HIS A 175 3.62 -10.88 0.11
C HIS A 175 2.49 -11.33 -0.83
N THR A 176 1.26 -11.00 -0.47
CA THR A 176 0.08 -11.20 -1.31
C THR A 176 -0.61 -9.87 -1.58
N LEU A 177 -0.84 -9.54 -2.85
CA LEU A 177 -1.61 -8.38 -3.28
C LEU A 177 -2.85 -8.84 -4.05
N ASN A 178 -4.02 -8.47 -3.55
CA ASN A 178 -5.31 -8.70 -4.16
C ASN A 178 -5.88 -7.36 -4.60
N ASN A 179 -5.73 -7.00 -5.88
CA ASN A 179 -6.42 -5.85 -6.46
C ASN A 179 -7.81 -6.32 -6.90
N LEU A 180 -8.79 -6.16 -6.02
CA LEU A 180 -10.15 -6.63 -6.19
C LEU A 180 -10.90 -5.83 -7.26
N ALA A 181 -12.06 -6.34 -7.70
CA ALA A 181 -12.94 -5.62 -8.61
C ALA A 181 -13.30 -4.23 -8.03
N GLY A 182 -13.23 -3.19 -8.87
CA GLY A 182 -13.40 -1.80 -8.44
C GLY A 182 -12.14 -1.13 -7.89
N GLY A 183 -11.09 -1.90 -7.55
CA GLY A 183 -9.80 -1.38 -7.15
C GLY A 183 -9.02 -0.78 -8.31
N SER A 184 -8.37 0.37 -8.06
CA SER A 184 -7.45 1.02 -9.00
C SER A 184 -6.10 1.23 -8.33
N ILE A 185 -5.03 0.86 -9.04
CA ILE A 185 -3.65 1.13 -8.65
C ILE A 185 -3.00 1.89 -9.80
N THR A 186 -2.60 3.14 -9.56
CA THR A 186 -2.02 4.04 -10.56
C THR A 186 -0.68 4.58 -10.07
N ALA A 187 0.35 4.46 -10.90
CA ALA A 187 1.65 5.10 -10.67
C ALA A 187 2.54 5.03 -11.91
N ASN A 188 3.80 5.50 -11.82
CA ASN A 188 4.78 5.26 -12.88
C ASN A 188 5.01 3.74 -13.10
N THR A 189 5.33 3.02 -12.02
CA THR A 189 5.27 1.56 -11.95
C THR A 189 4.13 1.18 -11.01
N ALA A 190 2.99 0.75 -11.53
CA ALA A 190 1.80 0.57 -10.69
C ALA A 190 2.00 -0.51 -9.61
N VAL A 191 2.60 -1.65 -9.96
CA VAL A 191 2.98 -2.69 -8.98
C VAL A 191 4.40 -3.18 -9.19
N GLN A 192 5.19 -3.22 -8.11
CA GLN A 192 6.52 -3.79 -8.07
C GLN A 192 6.57 -4.98 -7.11
N LEU A 193 6.79 -6.19 -7.64
CA LEU A 193 7.10 -7.39 -6.88
C LEU A 193 8.63 -7.51 -6.79
N ASN A 194 9.25 -6.94 -5.75
CA ASN A 194 10.71 -6.91 -5.58
C ASN A 194 11.21 -7.95 -4.57
N GLY A 195 11.21 -9.21 -4.99
CA GLY A 195 11.68 -10.33 -4.20
C GLY A 195 11.06 -11.63 -4.69
N ASN A 196 11.10 -12.63 -3.83
CA ASN A 196 10.68 -13.98 -4.19
C ASN A 196 9.27 -14.30 -3.69
N ASN A 197 8.59 -15.23 -4.36
CA ASN A 197 7.37 -15.86 -3.88
C ASN A 197 6.22 -14.90 -3.52
N ASN A 198 6.13 -13.75 -4.21
CA ASN A 198 4.96 -12.88 -4.07
C ASN A 198 3.80 -13.38 -4.93
N THR A 199 2.59 -13.09 -4.48
CA THR A 199 1.35 -13.38 -5.23
C THR A 199 0.62 -12.08 -5.54
N LEU A 200 0.26 -11.88 -6.80
CA LEU A 200 -0.61 -10.81 -7.27
C LEU A 200 -1.85 -11.41 -7.94
N ALA A 201 -3.02 -11.17 -7.36
CA ALA A 201 -4.32 -11.44 -7.98
C ALA A 201 -4.97 -10.12 -8.39
N ASN A 202 -5.20 -9.91 -9.68
CA ASN A 202 -5.78 -8.70 -10.22
C ASN A 202 -7.16 -8.94 -10.84
N ALA A 203 -8.19 -8.35 -10.27
CA ALA A 203 -9.54 -8.23 -10.82
C ALA A 203 -9.97 -6.77 -11.05
N GLY A 204 -9.17 -5.81 -10.61
CA GLY A 204 -9.39 -4.37 -10.80
C GLY A 204 -8.59 -3.80 -11.99
N ALA A 205 -8.15 -2.55 -11.85
CA ALA A 205 -7.28 -1.85 -12.79
C ALA A 205 -5.89 -1.63 -12.19
N ILE A 206 -4.85 -1.97 -12.94
CA ILE A 206 -3.45 -1.65 -12.67
C ILE A 206 -2.95 -0.79 -13.83
N LEU A 207 -2.60 0.45 -13.56
CA LEU A 207 -2.35 1.50 -14.55
C LEU A 207 -0.99 2.14 -14.32
N GLY A 208 0.02 1.60 -14.97
CA GLY A 208 1.38 2.13 -15.00
C GLY A 208 1.55 3.17 -16.10
N ASP A 209 2.22 4.29 -15.81
CA ASP A 209 2.66 5.21 -16.86
C ASP A 209 3.77 4.57 -17.70
N THR A 210 4.76 3.96 -17.06
CA THR A 210 5.81 3.18 -17.73
C THR A 210 5.47 1.69 -17.69
N ASP A 211 5.32 1.14 -16.49
CA ASP A 211 5.13 -0.30 -16.29
C ASP A 211 3.89 -0.60 -15.43
N GLY A 212 3.02 -1.49 -15.90
CA GLY A 212 1.88 -1.94 -15.12
C GLY A 212 2.32 -2.79 -13.93
N VAL A 213 3.00 -3.90 -14.19
CA VAL A 213 3.56 -4.79 -13.16
C VAL A 213 5.02 -5.10 -13.48
N THR A 214 5.91 -4.88 -12.53
CA THR A 214 7.32 -5.28 -12.62
C THR A 214 7.62 -6.40 -11.63
N ILE A 215 8.28 -7.45 -12.11
CA ILE A 215 8.68 -8.64 -11.34
C ILE A 215 10.21 -8.68 -11.29
N SER A 216 10.76 -8.50 -10.08
CA SER A 216 12.19 -8.55 -9.79
C SER A 216 12.44 -9.62 -8.73
N GLY A 217 12.70 -10.85 -9.15
CA GLY A 217 12.91 -11.98 -8.26
C GLY A 217 12.29 -13.28 -8.80
N SER A 218 12.22 -14.30 -7.96
CA SER A 218 11.88 -15.66 -8.40
C SER A 218 10.66 -16.24 -7.73
N GLY A 219 9.95 -17.12 -8.45
CA GLY A 219 8.78 -17.83 -7.90
C GLY A 219 7.56 -16.93 -7.67
N ASN A 220 7.51 -15.74 -8.27
CA ASN A 220 6.34 -14.87 -8.14
C ASN A 220 5.20 -15.37 -9.03
N THR A 221 3.97 -15.18 -8.57
CA THR A 221 2.75 -15.52 -9.30
C THR A 221 1.92 -14.28 -9.54
N LEU A 222 1.60 -14.01 -10.81
CA LEU A 222 0.62 -13.01 -11.23
C LEU A 222 -0.56 -13.76 -11.85
N THR A 223 -1.77 -13.56 -11.33
CA THR A 223 -3.01 -13.98 -11.97
C THR A 223 -3.86 -12.75 -12.24
N SER A 224 -4.30 -12.56 -13.48
CA SER A 224 -5.18 -11.45 -13.84
C SER A 224 -6.50 -11.95 -14.42
N GLN A 225 -7.55 -11.23 -14.08
CA GLN A 225 -8.88 -11.22 -14.72
C GLN A 225 -9.37 -9.77 -14.89
N GLY A 226 -8.52 -8.78 -14.62
CA GLY A 226 -8.77 -7.35 -14.73
C GLY A 226 -7.87 -6.67 -15.76
N LYS A 227 -7.81 -5.34 -15.71
CA LYS A 227 -7.01 -4.53 -16.64
C LYS A 227 -5.59 -4.34 -16.10
N ILE A 228 -4.59 -4.51 -16.97
CA ILE A 228 -3.19 -4.15 -16.72
C ILE A 228 -2.72 -3.29 -17.89
N THR A 229 -2.22 -2.10 -17.58
CA THR A 229 -1.72 -1.15 -18.57
C THR A 229 -0.34 -0.66 -18.14
N GLY A 230 0.58 -0.59 -19.09
CA GLY A 230 1.83 0.15 -18.97
C GLY A 230 2.12 0.86 -20.29
N GLY A 231 2.67 2.08 -20.25
CA GLY A 231 3.04 2.79 -21.48
C GLY A 231 4.15 2.07 -22.26
N THR A 232 5.07 1.41 -21.56
CA THR A 232 6.06 0.50 -22.15
C THR A 232 5.62 -0.95 -21.97
N ASN A 233 5.65 -1.46 -20.72
CA ASN A 233 5.31 -2.85 -20.44
C ASN A 233 4.04 -2.93 -19.59
N ALA A 234 3.04 -3.66 -20.05
CA ALA A 234 1.97 -4.07 -19.14
C ALA A 234 2.52 -4.97 -18.03
N VAL A 235 3.41 -5.91 -18.37
CA VAL A 235 4.16 -6.72 -17.41
C VAL A 235 5.62 -6.82 -17.83
N LEU A 236 6.54 -6.52 -16.92
CA LEU A 236 7.98 -6.66 -17.10
C LEU A 236 8.54 -7.68 -16.11
N ILE A 237 9.21 -8.72 -16.60
CA ILE A 237 10.05 -9.60 -15.79
C ILE A 237 11.50 -9.16 -15.97
N ASN A 238 12.11 -8.64 -14.90
CA ASN A 238 13.46 -8.12 -14.95
C ASN A 238 14.51 -9.24 -15.08
N SER A 239 15.63 -8.91 -15.72
CA SER A 239 16.78 -9.82 -15.86
C SER A 239 17.23 -10.40 -14.51
N GLY A 240 17.49 -11.70 -14.49
CA GLY A 240 17.84 -12.48 -13.29
C GLY A 240 16.64 -13.10 -12.58
N SER A 241 15.41 -12.71 -12.91
CA SER A 241 14.16 -13.25 -12.33
C SER A 241 13.81 -14.61 -12.93
N LYS A 242 13.46 -15.61 -12.09
CA LYS A 242 13.25 -16.99 -12.55
C LYS A 242 11.99 -17.64 -11.99
N ASN A 243 11.47 -18.65 -12.68
CA ASN A 243 10.35 -19.47 -12.23
C ASN A 243 9.10 -18.65 -11.88
N ASN A 244 8.91 -17.49 -12.52
CA ASN A 244 7.72 -16.67 -12.32
C ASN A 244 6.59 -17.20 -13.19
N THR A 245 5.35 -17.13 -12.70
CA THR A 245 4.17 -17.56 -13.45
C THR A 245 3.21 -16.40 -13.63
N ILE A 246 2.90 -16.07 -14.88
CA ILE A 246 1.88 -15.10 -15.26
C ILE A 246 0.72 -15.89 -15.85
N THR A 247 -0.46 -15.80 -15.24
CA THR A 247 -1.70 -16.41 -15.74
C THR A 247 -2.68 -15.30 -16.09
N LEU A 248 -3.08 -15.23 -17.36
CA LEU A 248 -4.06 -14.28 -17.85
C LEU A 248 -5.37 -15.03 -18.12
N ASN A 249 -6.32 -14.85 -17.21
CA ASN A 249 -7.62 -15.49 -17.30
C ASN A 249 -8.56 -14.69 -18.20
N THR A 250 -9.68 -15.32 -18.56
CA THR A 250 -10.80 -14.66 -19.22
C THR A 250 -11.20 -13.38 -18.50
N GLY A 251 -11.34 -12.28 -19.27
CA GLY A 251 -11.64 -10.95 -18.74
C GLY A 251 -10.40 -10.07 -18.58
N THR A 252 -9.20 -10.63 -18.69
CA THR A 252 -7.97 -9.82 -18.70
C THR A 252 -7.91 -8.89 -19.91
N GLU A 253 -7.59 -7.63 -19.65
CA GLU A 253 -7.28 -6.62 -20.66
C GLU A 253 -5.84 -6.14 -20.48
N ILE A 254 -5.01 -6.33 -21.50
CA ILE A 254 -3.61 -5.91 -21.54
C ILE A 254 -3.45 -4.74 -22.49
N SER A 255 -2.75 -3.69 -22.07
CA SER A 255 -2.29 -2.58 -22.91
C SER A 255 -0.82 -2.30 -22.63
N GLY A 256 0.04 -2.48 -23.63
CA GLY A 256 1.50 -2.54 -23.48
C GLY A 256 2.05 -3.94 -23.81
N SER A 257 3.35 -4.16 -23.62
CA SER A 257 3.97 -5.49 -23.83
C SER A 257 3.99 -6.35 -22.57
N ILE A 258 4.11 -7.67 -22.74
CA ILE A 258 4.59 -8.56 -21.70
C ILE A 258 6.02 -8.92 -22.08
N THR A 259 6.97 -8.45 -21.28
CA THR A 259 8.40 -8.52 -21.59
C THR A 259 9.11 -9.38 -20.56
N ASP A 260 9.94 -10.31 -21.02
CA ASP A 260 10.89 -11.04 -20.20
C ASP A 260 12.31 -10.63 -20.61
N ASP A 261 12.97 -9.84 -19.76
CA ASP A 261 14.32 -9.31 -19.99
C ASP A 261 15.42 -10.32 -19.63
N ASN A 262 15.05 -11.57 -19.31
CA ASN A 262 16.03 -12.62 -19.12
C ASN A 262 16.68 -13.03 -20.46
N ASN A 263 17.95 -12.65 -20.62
CA ASN A 263 18.79 -13.16 -21.70
C ASN A 263 19.35 -14.58 -21.41
N SER A 264 18.71 -15.35 -20.51
CA SER A 264 19.17 -16.69 -20.10
C SER A 264 18.07 -17.72 -20.26
N ALA A 265 18.35 -18.78 -21.02
CA ALA A 265 17.46 -19.93 -21.20
C ALA A 265 17.11 -20.69 -19.91
N SER A 266 17.76 -20.38 -18.78
CA SER A 266 17.51 -21.01 -17.46
C SER A 266 16.44 -20.33 -16.61
N ALA A 267 15.81 -19.27 -17.12
CA ALA A 267 14.89 -18.45 -16.33
C ALA A 267 13.55 -19.14 -16.06
N ASN A 268 13.06 -20.02 -16.94
CA ASN A 268 11.83 -20.81 -16.74
C ASN A 268 10.61 -19.98 -16.30
N ASN A 269 10.44 -18.76 -16.82
CA ASN A 269 9.24 -17.97 -16.59
C ASN A 269 8.11 -18.46 -17.50
N ASN A 270 6.90 -18.57 -16.96
CA ASN A 270 5.74 -19.13 -17.65
C ASN A 270 4.70 -18.06 -17.89
N LEU A 271 4.22 -17.93 -19.12
CA LEU A 271 3.00 -17.21 -19.47
C LEU A 271 1.91 -18.23 -19.83
N ILE A 272 0.81 -18.20 -19.10
CA ILE A 272 -0.35 -19.07 -19.28
C ILE A 272 -1.53 -18.19 -19.69
N LEU A 273 -2.14 -18.51 -20.83
CA LEU A 273 -3.35 -17.85 -21.32
C LEU A 273 -4.54 -18.77 -21.07
N ASP A 274 -5.34 -18.46 -20.07
CA ASP A 274 -6.49 -19.28 -19.67
C ASP A 274 -7.81 -18.61 -20.08
N GLY A 275 -8.14 -18.76 -21.37
CA GLY A 275 -9.36 -18.27 -21.98
C GLY A 275 -9.18 -16.97 -22.78
N ARG A 276 -10.22 -16.12 -22.85
CA ARG A 276 -10.23 -14.96 -23.75
C ARG A 276 -9.56 -13.75 -23.10
N VAL A 277 -8.35 -13.44 -23.56
CA VAL A 277 -7.58 -12.24 -23.20
C VAL A 277 -7.74 -11.18 -24.30
N ARG A 278 -7.90 -9.90 -23.93
CA ARG A 278 -7.94 -8.77 -24.86
C ARG A 278 -6.60 -8.04 -24.86
N TRP A 279 -6.04 -7.82 -26.03
CA TRP A 279 -4.86 -6.98 -26.21
C TRP A 279 -5.27 -5.67 -26.88
N ALA A 280 -5.09 -4.55 -26.18
CA ALA A 280 -5.23 -3.23 -26.77
C ALA A 280 -3.90 -2.83 -27.40
N ALA A 281 -3.95 -2.22 -28.59
CA ALA A 281 -2.77 -1.58 -29.16
C ALA A 281 -2.33 -0.45 -28.21
N ALA A 282 -1.03 -0.37 -27.89
CA ALA A 282 -0.49 0.81 -27.23
C ALA A 282 -0.86 2.03 -28.09
N SER A 283 -1.51 3.03 -27.50
CA SER A 283 -1.72 4.29 -28.21
C SER A 283 -0.36 4.86 -28.55
N ALA A 284 -0.03 4.94 -29.84
CA ALA A 284 1.17 5.63 -30.31
C ALA A 284 1.11 7.07 -29.78
N ALA A 285 2.12 7.45 -28.99
CA ALA A 285 2.33 8.84 -28.57
C ALA A 285 2.76 9.69 -29.78
#